data_AF-A0A293NJG4-F1
#
_entry.id   AF-A0A293NJG4-F1
#
_cell.length_a   1.000
_cell.length_b   1.000
_cell.length_c   1.000
_cell.angle_alpha   90.00
_cell.angle_beta   90.00
_cell.angle_gamma   90.00
#
_symmetry.space_group_name_H-M   'P 1'
#
loop_
_entity.id
_entity.type
_entity.pdbx_description
1 polymer ?
#
loop_
_entity_poly.entity_id
_entity_poly.type
_entity_poly.pdbx_seq_one_letter_code
_entity_poly.pdbx_strand_id
1 'polypeptide(L)'
;MILEGIKKKIASWLAVKLIGRVGFYSNGIWEFKRADDSVELFRAPDSPSAKWILIFGRDHYFESVKDYPIGQLNDLRKIIKNEPWRFPYEGERFDRIERLSPQAHRVTSWIVRKELINGVDGRPLFVVPESACFPSLAVGEPLSLQRLGQELNVAETPEGLISTLGQRTLFNRQIGVPDENEGESLGDCRRLSEAQTASALLAGLKQIFFALLSSSNAVENNIKKL
;
A
#
# COMPACT_ATOMS: atom_id res chain seq x y z
N MET A 1 34.19 -5.65 16.44
CA MET A 1 33.05 -5.76 17.37
C MET A 1 32.44 -4.40 17.76
N ILE A 2 33.22 -3.39 18.20
CA ILE A 2 32.69 -2.07 18.62
C ILE A 2 32.01 -1.28 17.47
N LEU A 3 32.58 -1.35 16.26
CA LEU A 3 32.09 -0.61 15.09
C LEU A 3 30.70 -1.10 14.60
N GLU A 4 30.40 -2.40 14.75
CA GLU A 4 29.08 -2.94 14.37
C GLU A 4 27.98 -2.52 15.34
N GLY A 5 28.29 -2.46 16.64
CA GLY A 5 27.35 -1.97 17.66
C GLY A 5 26.96 -0.50 17.46
N ILE A 6 27.91 0.35 17.06
CA ILE A 6 27.67 1.77 16.77
C ILE A 6 26.83 1.94 15.50
N LYS A 7 27.14 1.20 14.42
CA LYS A 7 26.34 1.21 13.18
C LYS A 7 24.91 0.76 13.44
N LYS A 8 24.70 -0.30 14.23
CA LYS A 8 23.37 -0.81 14.57
C LYS A 8 22.55 0.19 15.41
N LYS A 9 23.19 0.89 16.35
CA LYS A 9 22.55 1.97 17.12
C LYS A 9 22.14 3.16 16.26
N ILE A 10 23.02 3.61 15.35
CA ILE A 10 22.73 4.72 14.44
C ILE A 10 21.61 4.35 13.46
N ALA A 11 21.65 3.15 12.88
CA ALA A 11 20.61 2.65 11.98
C ALA A 11 19.25 2.53 12.69
N SER A 12 19.24 2.04 13.94
CA SER A 12 18.03 1.97 14.76
C SER A 12 17.46 3.36 15.04
N TRP A 13 18.32 4.32 15.41
CA TRP A 13 17.90 5.71 15.66
C TRP A 13 17.33 6.39 14.41
N LEU A 14 17.99 6.21 13.26
CA LEU A 14 17.49 6.69 11.95
C LEU A 14 16.15 6.06 11.60
N ALA A 15 15.98 4.75 11.80
CA ALA A 15 14.72 4.06 11.57
C ALA A 15 13.59 4.61 12.44
N VAL A 16 13.83 4.83 13.74
CA VAL A 16 12.84 5.42 14.65
C VAL A 16 12.45 6.84 14.22
N LYS A 17 13.44 7.67 13.86
CA LYS A 17 13.18 9.02 13.33
C LYS A 17 12.38 9.00 12.03
N LEU A 18 12.63 8.04 11.15
CA LEU A 18 11.92 7.91 9.88
C LEU A 18 10.47 7.45 10.10
N ILE A 19 10.26 6.47 10.99
CA ILE A 19 8.92 5.97 11.35
C ILE A 19 8.04 7.11 11.87
N GLY A 20 8.57 8.01 12.71
CA GLY A 20 7.82 9.16 13.21
C GLY A 20 7.37 10.16 12.11
N ARG A 21 7.98 10.09 10.91
CA ARG A 21 7.59 10.89 9.73
C ARG A 21 6.59 10.19 8.82
N VAL A 22 6.25 8.94 9.10
CA VAL A 22 5.20 8.19 8.41
C VAL A 22 3.90 8.33 9.20
N GLY A 23 2.82 8.66 8.51
CA GLY A 23 1.47 8.62 9.05
C GLY A 23 0.58 7.68 8.26
N PHE A 24 -0.51 7.26 8.88
CA PHE A 24 -1.59 6.50 8.26
C PHE A 24 -2.86 7.34 8.29
N TYR A 25 -3.52 7.54 7.15
CA TYR A 25 -4.74 8.33 7.05
C TYR A 25 -5.96 7.41 6.98
N SER A 26 -6.83 7.52 7.99
CA SER A 26 -8.13 6.83 8.06
C SER A 26 -9.06 7.65 8.95
N ASN A 27 -9.86 8.52 8.34
CA ASN A 27 -10.73 9.50 9.03
C ASN A 27 -9.96 10.36 10.06
N GLY A 28 -8.73 10.72 9.71
CA GLY A 28 -7.77 11.37 10.60
C GLY A 28 -6.37 10.76 10.44
N ILE A 29 -5.37 11.44 10.98
CA ILE A 29 -3.99 10.99 10.93
C ILE A 29 -3.72 10.10 12.14
N TRP A 30 -3.11 8.95 11.87
CA TRP A 30 -2.62 7.98 12.84
C TRP A 30 -1.09 7.90 12.72
N GLU A 31 -0.41 7.77 13.84
CA GLU A 31 1.04 7.68 13.93
C GLU A 31 1.46 6.25 14.24
N PHE A 32 2.52 5.80 13.56
CA PHE A 32 3.18 4.56 13.92
C PHE A 32 4.05 4.79 15.15
N LYS A 33 3.81 4.03 16.21
CA LYS A 33 4.70 3.99 17.38
C LYS A 33 5.18 2.55 17.58
N ARG A 34 6.42 2.45 18.02
CA ARG A 34 7.00 1.17 18.42
C ARG A 34 6.73 0.97 19.91
N ALA A 35 6.06 -0.12 20.25
CA ALA A 35 5.85 -0.57 21.63
C ALA A 35 6.60 -1.89 21.79
N ASP A 36 7.68 -1.90 22.57
CA ASP A 36 8.57 -3.05 22.74
C ASP A 36 9.03 -3.66 21.39
N ASP A 37 8.42 -4.80 21.02
CA ASP A 37 8.68 -5.57 19.80
C ASP A 37 7.53 -5.49 18.76
N SER A 38 6.49 -4.71 19.02
CA SER A 38 5.39 -4.43 18.09
C SER A 38 5.45 -3.00 17.52
N VAL A 39 4.78 -2.82 16.39
CA VAL A 39 4.43 -1.50 15.87
C VAL A 39 2.93 -1.37 15.92
N GLU A 40 2.43 -0.25 16.43
CA GLU A 40 1.00 0.01 16.59
C GLU A 40 0.64 1.39 16.02
N LEU A 41 -0.64 1.55 15.69
CA LEU A 41 -1.20 2.80 15.21
C LEU A 41 -1.90 3.52 16.36
N PHE A 42 -1.50 4.76 16.60
CA PHE A 42 -2.13 5.63 17.60
C PHE A 42 -2.70 6.86 16.93
N ARG A 43 -3.87 7.30 17.37
CA ARG A 43 -4.47 8.53 16.86
C ARG A 43 -3.51 9.68 17.15
N ALA A 44 -3.20 10.47 16.12
CA ALA A 44 -2.36 11.63 16.28
C ALA A 44 -3.11 12.70 17.11
N PRO A 45 -2.41 13.57 17.85
CA PRO A 45 -3.02 14.69 18.54
C PRO A 45 -3.67 15.65 17.52
N ASP A 46 -4.54 16.55 18.00
CA ASP A 46 -5.32 17.46 17.13
C ASP A 46 -4.44 18.37 16.24
N SER A 47 -3.18 18.62 16.65
CA SER A 47 -2.16 19.26 15.83
C SER A 47 -0.99 18.29 15.59
N PRO A 48 -1.12 17.35 14.64
CA PRO A 48 -0.10 16.34 14.40
C PRO A 48 1.16 16.98 13.81
N SER A 49 2.31 16.39 14.10
CA SER A 49 3.55 16.76 13.41
C SER A 49 3.43 16.46 11.92
N ALA A 50 3.92 17.38 11.07
CA ALA A 50 3.90 17.21 9.62
C ALA A 50 4.55 15.88 9.20
N LYS A 51 3.81 15.06 8.47
CA LYS A 51 4.25 13.76 7.98
C LYS A 51 4.86 13.91 6.61
N TRP A 52 6.02 13.28 6.41
CA TRP A 52 6.65 13.26 5.09
C TRP A 52 5.99 12.23 4.18
N ILE A 53 5.49 11.15 4.76
CA ILE A 53 4.88 10.05 4.03
C ILE A 53 3.52 9.76 4.66
N LEU A 54 2.47 9.73 3.84
CA LEU A 54 1.16 9.29 4.27
C LEU A 54 0.74 8.03 3.54
N ILE A 55 0.42 7.00 4.30
CA ILE A 55 -0.27 5.82 3.82
C ILE A 55 -1.77 6.09 3.91
N PHE A 56 -2.49 6.05 2.79
CA PHE A 56 -3.93 6.24 2.79
C PHE A 56 -4.65 4.91 2.92
N GLY A 57 -5.60 4.81 3.86
CA GLY A 57 -6.45 3.65 4.02
C GLY A 57 -7.32 3.38 2.77
N ARG A 58 -7.69 2.10 2.58
CA ARG A 58 -8.46 1.61 1.42
C ARG A 58 -9.74 2.39 1.09
N ASP A 59 -10.35 3.01 2.10
CA ASP A 59 -11.55 3.86 2.02
C ASP A 59 -11.30 5.23 1.37
N HIS A 60 -10.05 5.67 1.27
CA HIS A 60 -9.68 7.02 0.82
C HIS A 60 -9.08 7.08 -0.59
N TYR A 61 -9.01 5.94 -1.28
CA TYR A 61 -8.57 5.87 -2.67
C TYR A 61 -9.39 4.89 -3.51
N PHE A 62 -9.32 5.10 -4.82
CA PHE A 62 -9.90 4.24 -5.83
C PHE A 62 -8.77 3.42 -6.42
N GLU A 63 -8.99 2.12 -6.55
CA GLU A 63 -8.03 1.18 -7.10
C GLU A 63 -8.62 0.57 -8.36
N SER A 64 -7.81 0.50 -9.41
CA SER A 64 -8.17 -0.21 -10.64
C SER A 64 -6.96 -0.95 -11.20
N VAL A 65 -7.19 -2.16 -11.70
CA VAL A 65 -6.18 -2.95 -12.40
C VAL A 65 -6.58 -3.09 -13.86
N LYS A 66 -5.62 -2.94 -14.77
CA LYS A 66 -5.84 -3.11 -16.20
C LYS A 66 -4.62 -3.67 -16.90
N ASP A 67 -4.87 -4.63 -17.78
CA ASP A 67 -3.85 -5.22 -18.63
C ASP A 67 -3.73 -4.48 -19.96
N TYR A 68 -2.50 -4.27 -20.38
CA TYR A 68 -2.13 -3.59 -21.60
C TYR A 68 -1.29 -4.52 -22.46
N PRO A 69 -1.76 -4.91 -23.66
CA PRO A 69 -1.01 -5.74 -24.60
C PRO A 69 0.06 -4.91 -25.33
N ILE A 70 0.94 -4.27 -24.57
CA ILE A 70 2.00 -3.38 -25.04
C ILE A 70 3.34 -3.92 -24.53
N GLY A 71 4.26 -4.29 -25.42
CA GLY A 71 5.57 -4.82 -25.04
C GLY A 71 6.58 -3.77 -24.61
N GLN A 72 6.48 -2.55 -25.14
CA GLN A 72 7.41 -1.46 -24.81
C GLN A 72 6.88 -0.57 -23.68
N LEU A 73 7.61 -0.51 -22.56
CA LEU A 73 7.24 0.29 -21.40
C LEU A 73 7.09 1.79 -21.71
N ASN A 74 7.93 2.33 -22.61
CA ASN A 74 7.87 3.74 -23.00
C ASN A 74 6.56 4.08 -23.72
N ASP A 75 6.04 3.18 -24.55
CA ASP A 75 4.78 3.39 -25.25
C ASP A 75 3.60 3.22 -24.30
N LEU A 76 3.67 2.24 -23.39
CA LEU A 76 2.70 2.09 -22.32
C LEU A 76 2.56 3.39 -21.49
N ARG A 77 3.67 4.02 -21.11
CA ARG A 77 3.64 5.29 -20.36
C ARG A 77 2.96 6.41 -21.14
N LYS A 78 3.18 6.50 -22.45
CA LYS A 78 2.50 7.50 -23.30
C LYS A 78 1.00 7.23 -23.34
N ILE A 79 0.59 5.98 -23.44
CA ILE A 79 -0.83 5.57 -23.42
C ILE A 79 -1.47 5.95 -22.10
N ILE A 80 -0.87 5.55 -20.97
CA ILE A 80 -1.36 5.86 -19.61
C ILE A 80 -1.50 7.38 -19.42
N LYS A 81 -0.52 8.17 -19.87
CA LYS A 81 -0.53 9.63 -19.73
C LYS A 81 -1.65 10.29 -20.53
N ASN A 82 -2.06 9.70 -21.65
CA ASN A 82 -3.10 10.22 -22.53
C ASN A 82 -4.47 9.57 -22.31
N GLU A 83 -4.59 8.64 -21.35
CA GLU A 83 -5.85 7.98 -21.05
C GLU A 83 -6.84 9.01 -20.49
N PRO A 84 -8.09 9.07 -20.99
CA PRO A 84 -9.09 9.98 -20.46
C PRO A 84 -9.36 9.63 -19.00
N TRP A 85 -9.55 10.66 -18.17
CA TRP A 85 -9.88 10.49 -16.76
C TRP A 85 -11.26 9.83 -16.63
N ARG A 86 -11.30 8.59 -16.15
CA ARG A 86 -12.53 7.79 -15.96
C ARG A 86 -12.79 7.44 -14.49
N PHE A 87 -12.07 8.09 -13.58
CA PHE A 87 -12.11 7.79 -12.16
C PHE A 87 -13.27 8.55 -11.49
N PRO A 88 -13.82 8.02 -10.39
CA PRO A 88 -15.05 8.56 -9.78
C PRO A 88 -14.89 9.97 -9.19
N TYR A 89 -13.67 10.48 -9.08
CA TYR A 89 -13.37 11.82 -8.56
C TYR A 89 -12.02 12.33 -9.09
N GLU A 90 -11.78 13.62 -8.92
CA GLU A 90 -10.47 14.22 -9.18
C GLU A 90 -9.47 13.87 -8.06
N GLY A 91 -8.22 13.62 -8.45
CA GLY A 91 -7.23 13.16 -7.50
C GLY A 91 -5.84 13.05 -8.09
N GLU A 92 -4.93 12.53 -7.27
CA GLU A 92 -3.61 12.16 -7.71
C GLU A 92 -3.57 10.68 -8.07
N ARG A 93 -3.17 10.40 -9.32
CA ARG A 93 -2.99 9.05 -9.85
C ARG A 93 -1.56 8.58 -9.60
N PHE A 94 -1.46 7.39 -9.02
CA PHE A 94 -0.24 6.62 -8.83
C PHE A 94 -0.37 5.32 -9.60
N ASP A 95 0.69 4.89 -10.28
CA ASP A 95 0.66 3.68 -11.10
C ASP A 95 1.79 2.74 -10.70
N ARG A 96 1.47 1.46 -10.50
CA ARG A 96 2.43 0.36 -10.46
C ARG A 96 2.33 -0.39 -11.78
N ILE A 97 3.47 -0.56 -12.45
CA ILE A 97 3.56 -1.27 -13.72
C ILE A 97 4.30 -2.58 -13.50
N GLU A 98 3.63 -3.68 -13.82
CA GLU A 98 4.15 -5.04 -13.74
C GLU A 98 4.26 -5.61 -15.14
N ARG A 99 5.35 -6.31 -15.44
CA ARG A 99 5.50 -7.00 -16.72
C ARG A 99 4.90 -8.40 -16.62
N LEU A 100 3.85 -8.68 -17.40
CA LEU A 100 3.24 -10.00 -17.47
C LEU A 100 3.94 -10.90 -18.49
N SER A 101 4.34 -10.32 -19.63
CA SER A 101 5.02 -11.04 -20.70
C SER A 101 5.93 -10.08 -21.48
N PRO A 102 6.71 -10.58 -22.48
CA PRO A 102 7.45 -9.70 -23.37
C PRO A 102 6.56 -8.68 -24.12
N GLN A 103 5.27 -8.97 -24.28
CA GLN A 103 4.32 -8.20 -25.07
C GLN A 103 3.18 -7.58 -24.24
N ALA A 104 3.16 -7.76 -22.92
CA ALA A 104 2.07 -7.29 -22.07
C ALA A 104 2.55 -6.81 -20.70
N HIS A 105 1.86 -5.79 -20.19
CA HIS A 105 2.04 -5.24 -18.86
C HIS A 105 0.70 -5.11 -18.15
N ARG A 106 0.73 -5.24 -16.83
CA ARG A 106 -0.38 -4.91 -15.94
C ARG A 106 -0.11 -3.57 -15.27
N VAL A 107 -1.14 -2.75 -15.19
CA VAL A 107 -1.08 -1.46 -14.50
C VAL A 107 -2.10 -1.46 -13.39
N THR A 108 -1.63 -1.32 -12.16
CA THR A 108 -2.46 -1.03 -11.00
C THR A 108 -2.41 0.48 -10.74
N SER A 109 -3.56 1.13 -10.88
CA SER A 109 -3.71 2.58 -10.67
C SER A 109 -4.44 2.84 -9.36
N TRP A 110 -3.89 3.76 -8.56
CA TRP A 110 -4.52 4.28 -7.36
C TRP A 110 -4.78 5.76 -7.47
N ILE A 111 -5.99 6.19 -7.13
CA ILE A 111 -6.41 7.59 -7.24
C ILE A 111 -6.81 8.06 -5.85
N VAL A 112 -5.99 8.91 -5.26
CA VAL A 112 -6.24 9.51 -3.94
C VAL A 112 -6.90 10.87 -4.15
N ARG A 113 -8.01 11.12 -3.43
CA ARG A 113 -8.77 12.38 -3.55
C ARG A 113 -7.88 13.58 -3.25
N LYS A 114 -7.90 14.59 -4.12
CA LYS A 114 -7.09 15.81 -3.97
C LYS A 114 -7.44 16.57 -2.69
N GLU A 115 -8.71 16.60 -2.32
CA GLU A 115 -9.22 17.22 -1.09
C GLU A 115 -8.56 16.62 0.16
N LEU A 116 -8.35 15.31 0.19
CA LEU A 116 -7.74 14.64 1.33
C LEU A 116 -6.24 14.95 1.43
N ILE A 117 -5.54 15.04 0.29
CA ILE A 117 -4.12 15.41 0.26
C ILE A 117 -3.95 16.87 0.70
N ASN A 118 -4.82 17.76 0.24
CA ASN A 118 -4.77 19.18 0.56
C ASN A 118 -5.26 19.50 1.99
N GLY A 119 -6.11 18.65 2.56
CA GLY A 119 -6.63 18.79 3.93
C GLY A 119 -5.66 18.35 5.02
N VAL A 120 -4.49 17.81 4.66
CA VAL A 120 -3.45 17.41 5.61
C VAL A 120 -2.48 18.57 5.83
N ASP A 121 -2.30 18.93 7.10
CA ASP A 121 -1.31 19.95 7.48
C ASP A 121 0.11 19.54 7.10
N GLY A 122 0.82 20.46 6.43
CA GLY A 122 2.23 20.30 6.08
C GLY A 122 2.50 19.41 4.87
N ARG A 123 1.54 19.32 3.93
CA ARG A 123 1.57 18.61 2.61
C ARG A 123 2.63 17.51 2.53
N PRO A 124 2.24 16.22 2.59
CA PRO A 124 3.21 15.13 2.59
C PRO A 124 4.08 15.17 1.32
N LEU A 125 5.32 14.68 1.44
CA LEU A 125 6.22 14.56 0.29
C LEU A 125 5.84 13.36 -0.59
N PHE A 126 5.29 12.32 0.04
CA PHE A 126 4.89 11.08 -0.61
C PHE A 126 3.54 10.60 -0.07
N VAL A 127 2.75 10.06 -0.99
CA VAL A 127 1.47 9.44 -0.71
C VAL A 127 1.52 8.01 -1.22
N VAL A 128 1.09 7.07 -0.37
CA VAL A 128 1.13 5.64 -0.67
C VAL A 128 -0.23 5.02 -0.38
N PRO A 129 -0.87 4.37 -1.35
CA PRO A 129 -2.08 3.59 -1.11
C PRO A 129 -1.78 2.41 -0.19
N GLU A 130 -2.63 2.14 0.79
CA GLU A 130 -2.49 1.04 1.75
C GLU A 130 -2.23 -0.31 1.06
N SER A 131 -2.99 -0.64 0.01
CA SER A 131 -2.85 -1.92 -0.71
C SER A 131 -1.51 -2.06 -1.42
N ALA A 132 -0.84 -0.96 -1.77
CA ALA A 132 0.47 -0.98 -2.41
C ALA A 132 1.59 -1.47 -1.46
N CYS A 133 1.35 -1.45 -0.14
CA CYS A 133 2.31 -1.95 0.85
C CYS A 133 2.31 -3.48 0.99
N PHE A 134 1.29 -4.18 0.48
CA PHE A 134 1.12 -5.62 0.70
C PHE A 134 1.47 -6.58 -0.45
N PRO A 135 1.78 -6.18 -1.70
CA PRO A 135 1.92 -7.17 -2.78
C PRO A 135 2.97 -8.25 -2.50
N SER A 136 4.13 -7.86 -1.96
CA SER A 136 5.20 -8.81 -1.62
C SER A 136 4.87 -9.75 -0.46
N LEU A 137 3.87 -9.43 0.36
CA LEU A 137 3.41 -10.25 1.48
C LEU A 137 2.23 -11.15 1.08
N ALA A 138 1.50 -10.80 0.02
CA ALA A 138 0.33 -11.50 -0.49
C ALA A 138 0.66 -12.46 -1.66
N VAL A 139 1.95 -12.71 -1.92
CA VAL A 139 2.38 -13.63 -3.00
C VAL A 139 1.91 -15.04 -2.68
N GLY A 140 0.92 -15.52 -3.43
CA GLY A 140 0.43 -16.90 -3.38
C GLY A 140 -0.64 -17.19 -2.33
N GLU A 141 -0.92 -16.26 -1.41
CA GLU A 141 -1.93 -16.44 -0.35
C GLU A 141 -2.70 -15.14 -0.09
N PRO A 142 -4.06 -15.20 -0.04
CA PRO A 142 -4.87 -14.08 0.42
C PRO A 142 -4.53 -13.68 1.86
N LEU A 143 -4.51 -12.37 2.12
CA LEU A 143 -4.29 -11.78 3.44
C LEU A 143 -5.55 -11.13 3.98
N SER A 144 -5.84 -11.34 5.26
CA SER A 144 -6.82 -10.57 6.03
C SER A 144 -6.09 -9.74 7.07
N LEU A 145 -6.21 -8.43 7.00
CA LEU A 145 -5.44 -7.47 7.77
C LEU A 145 -6.40 -6.75 8.72
N GLN A 146 -6.21 -6.88 10.03
CA GLN A 146 -6.95 -6.08 11.00
C GLN A 146 -6.26 -4.74 11.17
N ARG A 147 -7.01 -3.63 11.13
CA ARG A 147 -6.51 -2.28 11.47
C ARG A 147 -7.64 -1.33 11.85
N LEU A 148 -7.48 -0.65 12.99
CA LEU A 148 -8.41 0.39 13.47
C LEU A 148 -9.85 -0.13 13.57
N GLY A 149 -10.02 -1.39 14.00
CA GLY A 149 -11.32 -2.06 14.07
C GLY A 149 -11.94 -2.42 12.72
N GLN A 150 -11.19 -2.33 11.61
CA GLN A 150 -11.64 -2.74 10.28
C GLN A 150 -10.79 -3.90 9.75
N GLU A 151 -11.39 -4.72 8.87
CA GLU A 151 -10.71 -5.81 8.16
C GLU A 151 -10.47 -5.42 6.71
N LEU A 152 -9.21 -5.38 6.27
CA LEU A 152 -8.82 -5.24 4.87
C LEU A 152 -8.40 -6.61 4.33
N ASN A 153 -9.06 -7.07 3.28
CA ASN A 153 -8.67 -8.29 2.57
C ASN A 153 -7.89 -7.91 1.31
N VAL A 154 -6.74 -8.56 1.09
CA VAL A 154 -5.85 -8.32 -0.05
C VAL A 154 -5.42 -9.65 -0.65
N ALA A 155 -5.43 -9.77 -1.97
CA ALA A 155 -4.84 -10.90 -2.68
C ALA A 155 -4.17 -10.43 -3.98
N GLU A 156 -3.07 -11.07 -4.34
CA GLU A 156 -2.50 -10.98 -5.69
C GLU A 156 -2.99 -12.18 -6.50
N THR A 157 -3.87 -11.92 -7.47
CA THR A 157 -4.48 -12.94 -8.33
C THR A 157 -3.85 -12.91 -9.73
N PRO A 158 -4.12 -13.91 -10.59
CA PRO A 158 -3.76 -13.84 -12.01
C PRO A 158 -4.36 -12.63 -12.74
N GLU A 159 -5.44 -12.02 -12.23
CA GLU A 159 -6.05 -10.79 -12.75
C GLU A 159 -5.48 -9.51 -12.12
N GLY A 160 -4.71 -9.66 -11.05
CA GLY A 160 -3.94 -8.60 -10.40
C GLY A 160 -4.27 -8.44 -8.92
N LEU A 161 -3.87 -7.28 -8.37
CA LEU A 161 -4.13 -6.92 -6.98
C LEU A 161 -5.63 -6.69 -6.78
N ILE A 162 -6.21 -7.38 -5.80
CA ILE A 162 -7.58 -7.18 -5.36
C ILE A 162 -7.52 -6.77 -3.89
N SER A 163 -8.18 -5.67 -3.54
CA SER A 163 -8.29 -5.21 -2.17
C SER A 163 -9.70 -4.72 -1.81
N THR A 164 -10.23 -5.19 -0.67
CA THR A 164 -11.59 -4.87 -0.20
C THR A 164 -11.62 -4.62 1.30
N LEU A 165 -12.41 -3.64 1.74
CA LEU A 165 -12.55 -3.28 3.16
C LEU A 165 -13.89 -3.79 3.70
N GLY A 166 -13.86 -4.62 4.75
CA GLY A 166 -15.04 -5.10 5.49
C GLY A 166 -15.99 -6.02 4.71
N GLN A 167 -15.69 -6.36 3.46
CA GLN A 167 -16.59 -7.10 2.55
C GLN A 167 -16.02 -8.47 2.18
N ARG A 168 -15.79 -9.32 3.19
CA ARG A 168 -15.13 -10.63 3.00
C ARG A 168 -15.85 -11.55 2.01
N THR A 169 -17.18 -11.57 2.00
CA THR A 169 -17.96 -12.36 1.03
C THR A 169 -17.72 -11.91 -0.41
N LEU A 170 -17.67 -10.59 -0.66
CA LEU A 170 -17.38 -10.07 -2.00
C LEU A 170 -15.94 -10.37 -2.41
N PHE A 171 -15.01 -10.25 -1.48
CA PHE A 171 -13.61 -10.63 -1.69
C PHE A 171 -13.48 -12.09 -2.12
N ASN A 172 -14.07 -13.02 -1.36
CA ASN A 172 -14.02 -14.45 -1.66
C ASN A 172 -14.54 -14.76 -3.06
N ARG A 173 -15.67 -14.15 -3.44
CA ARG A 173 -16.23 -14.28 -4.79
C ARG A 173 -15.27 -13.77 -5.87
N GLN A 174 -14.58 -12.65 -5.61
CA GLN A 174 -13.60 -12.08 -6.54
C GLN A 174 -12.36 -12.97 -6.71
N ILE A 175 -11.94 -13.68 -5.67
CA ILE A 175 -10.80 -14.61 -5.75
C ILE A 175 -11.22 -16.05 -6.09
N GLY A 176 -12.50 -16.28 -6.43
CA GLY A 176 -13.02 -17.59 -6.81
C GLY A 176 -13.10 -18.60 -5.66
N VAL A 177 -13.08 -18.15 -4.41
CA VAL A 177 -13.30 -19.00 -3.24
C VAL A 177 -14.82 -19.19 -3.06
N PRO A 178 -15.34 -20.43 -3.10
CA PRO A 178 -16.76 -20.69 -2.97
C PRO A 178 -17.30 -20.21 -1.61
N ASP A 179 -18.53 -19.68 -1.62
CA ASP A 179 -19.30 -19.40 -0.40
C ASP A 179 -19.73 -20.76 0.21
N GLU A 180 -18.82 -21.44 0.89
CA GLU A 180 -19.17 -22.65 1.65
C GLU A 180 -19.85 -22.25 2.97
N ASN A 181 -20.83 -23.07 3.38
CA ASN A 181 -21.74 -22.85 4.49
C ASN A 181 -21.03 -22.31 5.75
N GLU A 182 -21.72 -21.45 6.51
CA GLU A 182 -21.27 -20.63 7.66
C GLU A 182 -20.55 -21.36 8.84
N GLY A 183 -20.11 -22.61 8.70
CA GLY A 183 -19.54 -23.44 9.77
C GLY A 183 -18.11 -23.94 9.57
N GLU A 184 -17.52 -23.88 8.38
CA GLU A 184 -16.14 -24.37 8.16
C GLU A 184 -15.18 -23.25 7.78
N SER A 185 -14.01 -23.28 8.42
CA SER A 185 -12.96 -22.26 8.32
C SER A 185 -12.56 -22.06 6.86
N LEU A 186 -12.88 -20.86 6.34
CA LEU A 186 -12.45 -20.32 5.06
C LEU A 186 -11.02 -20.76 4.70
N GLY A 187 -10.85 -21.19 3.44
CA GLY A 187 -9.54 -21.51 2.86
C GLY A 187 -8.48 -20.49 3.27
N ASP A 188 -7.29 -21.00 3.63
CA ASP A 188 -6.19 -20.36 4.36
C ASP A 188 -5.91 -18.90 4.00
N CYS A 189 -6.78 -17.98 4.44
CA CYS A 189 -6.51 -16.56 4.39
C CYS A 189 -5.65 -16.23 5.59
N ARG A 190 -4.40 -15.87 5.35
CA ARG A 190 -3.46 -15.55 6.41
C ARG A 190 -3.92 -14.27 7.09
N ARG A 191 -4.33 -14.39 8.35
CA ARG A 191 -4.83 -13.27 9.15
C ARG A 191 -3.69 -12.59 9.91
N LEU A 192 -3.60 -11.28 9.79
CA LEU A 192 -2.69 -10.43 10.55
C LEU A 192 -3.46 -9.62 11.61
N SER A 193 -2.93 -9.60 12.83
CA SER A 193 -3.39 -8.70 13.89
C SER A 193 -3.07 -7.24 13.58
N GLU A 194 -3.63 -6.28 14.35
CA GLU A 194 -3.36 -4.85 14.13
C GLU A 194 -1.86 -4.51 14.19
N ALA A 195 -1.13 -5.08 15.15
CA ALA A 195 0.31 -4.88 15.28
C ALA A 195 1.10 -5.47 14.09
N GLN A 196 0.68 -6.65 13.62
CA GLN A 196 1.29 -7.28 12.45
C GLN A 196 1.00 -6.49 11.17
N THR A 197 -0.22 -5.98 11.01
CA THR A 197 -0.63 -5.12 9.90
C THR A 197 0.19 -3.83 9.87
N ALA A 198 0.32 -3.14 11.02
CA ALA A 198 1.12 -1.91 11.09
C ALA A 198 2.60 -2.17 10.75
N SER A 199 3.15 -3.30 11.20
CA SER A 199 4.51 -3.72 10.86
C SER A 199 4.64 -4.03 9.36
N ALA A 200 3.66 -4.72 8.79
CA ALA A 200 3.59 -5.06 7.37
C ALA A 200 3.51 -3.81 6.49
N LEU A 201 2.72 -2.79 6.88
CA LEU A 201 2.66 -1.50 6.19
C LEU A 201 4.02 -0.82 6.08
N LEU A 202 4.76 -0.74 7.20
CA LEU A 202 6.10 -0.15 7.21
C LEU A 202 7.11 -0.97 6.41
N ALA A 203 7.01 -2.30 6.46
CA ALA A 203 7.86 -3.19 5.68
C ALA A 203 7.61 -3.02 4.17
N GLY A 204 6.34 -2.98 3.76
CA GLY A 204 5.94 -2.70 2.39
C GLY A 204 6.40 -1.33 1.90
N LEU A 205 6.20 -0.30 2.73
CA LEU A 205 6.68 1.04 2.45
C LEU A 205 8.20 1.06 2.21
N LYS A 206 8.97 0.39 3.07
CA LYS A 206 10.42 0.28 2.90
C LYS A 206 10.79 -0.35 1.55
N GLN A 207 10.09 -1.41 1.13
CA GLN A 207 10.35 -2.06 -0.15
C GLN A 207 10.03 -1.15 -1.34
N ILE A 208 8.92 -0.42 -1.27
CA ILE A 208 8.54 0.58 -2.27
C ILE A 208 9.66 1.62 -2.44
N PHE A 209 10.15 2.21 -1.34
CA PHE A 209 11.23 3.19 -1.40
C PHE A 209 12.55 2.58 -1.87
N PHE A 210 12.83 1.34 -1.47
CA PHE A 210 14.01 0.64 -1.97
C PHE A 210 13.95 0.46 -3.49
N ALA A 211 12.82 0.01 -4.03
CA ALA A 211 12.62 -0.13 -5.48
C ALA A 211 12.75 1.21 -6.23
N LEU A 212 12.25 2.31 -5.64
CA LEU A 212 12.39 3.67 -6.19
C LEU A 212 13.85 4.15 -6.22
N LEU A 213 14.65 3.78 -5.21
CA LEU A 213 16.06 4.17 -5.13
C LEU A 213 16.97 3.27 -5.96
N SER A 214 16.57 2.00 -6.14
CA SER A 214 17.38 0.98 -6.79
C SER A 214 17.17 0.90 -8.30
N SER A 215 16.31 1.74 -8.91
CA SER A 215 15.80 1.68 -10.30
C SER A 215 16.77 1.11 -11.34
N SER A 216 16.88 -0.22 -11.31
CA SER A 216 17.56 -1.11 -12.22
C SER A 216 16.83 -2.45 -12.10
N ASN A 217 15.79 -2.58 -12.93
CA ASN A 217 15.07 -3.80 -13.33
C ASN A 217 14.08 -4.47 -12.35
N ALA A 218 12.79 -4.37 -12.69
CA ALA A 218 11.77 -5.43 -12.77
C ALA A 218 10.37 -4.94 -12.34
N VAL A 219 10.30 -4.02 -11.37
CA VAL A 219 9.06 -3.39 -10.91
C VAL A 219 9.33 -1.90 -10.74
N GLU A 220 8.68 -1.07 -11.56
CA GLU A 220 8.85 0.38 -11.50
C GLU A 220 7.57 1.00 -10.94
N ASN A 221 7.67 1.49 -9.70
CA ASN A 221 6.59 2.19 -9.04
C ASN A 221 6.65 3.67 -9.46
N ASN A 222 5.60 4.19 -10.11
CA ASN A 222 5.47 5.64 -10.32
C ASN A 222 4.80 6.26 -9.08
N ILE A 223 5.57 6.34 -7.98
CA ILE A 223 5.17 7.18 -6.84
C ILE A 223 5.74 8.57 -7.08
N LYS A 224 4.85 9.52 -7.34
CA LYS A 224 5.25 10.92 -7.53
C LYS A 224 5.67 11.51 -6.19
N LYS A 225 6.77 12.26 -6.23
CA LYS A 225 7.09 13.27 -5.21
C LYS A 225 6.14 14.45 -5.43
N LEU A 226 5.39 14.83 -4.40
CA LEU A 226 4.43 15.93 -4.40
C LEU A 226 5.07 17.31 -4.59
#